data_AF-A0A6I2UCI6-F1
#
_entry.id   AF-A0A6I2UCI6-F1
#
_cell.length_a   1.000
_cell.length_b   1.000
_cell.length_c   1.000
_cell.angle_alpha   90.00
_cell.angle_beta   90.00
_cell.angle_gamma   90.00
#
_symmetry.space_group_name_H-M   'P 1'
#
loop_
_entity.id
_entity.type
_entity.pdbx_description
1 polymer ?
#
loop_
_entity_poly.entity_id
_entity_poly.type
_entity_poly.pdbx_seq_one_letter_code
_entity_poly.pdbx_strand_id
1 'polypeptide(L)'
;QPVYYISFRPSCQELFSDLSFGFFSSLRSAPSPSGQLSYIIIAAASCQHFWESFFTSFLLMIDIVSFVLFATISVFYFACIFRLRTGFLYITIYRERKRAFPGGRLCMILTVNVSNSNILLGAYQDDKQCFCSSMHTNLLKSADEYAVQFGSVLSLYGAQPEDISGVILSCVVPSMLACVRKALNHLYTGRIYVAGPGLKTGLSIRTDDPSQLGSELVCSAIAVLADYPPPCVIISMDTAVSITALDNRGALRGGAILPGVKIGVEALCARTAQLPQIDLSAPACGVLGTNSSASMQAGAIFGTASMLDGMIDRFAQALGGTPTCVASGELAPVILPHCLHKIYYRENLVLDGLYRLYQKNTK
;
A
#
# COMPACT_ATOMS: atom_id res chain seq x y z
N GLN A 1 18.91 -16.65 -0.70
CA GLN A 1 20.20 -15.93 -0.61
C GLN A 1 20.21 -14.87 -1.73
N PRO A 2 20.97 -13.76 -1.63
CA PRO A 2 21.06 -12.80 -2.74
C PRO A 2 21.65 -13.50 -3.97
N VAL A 3 21.01 -13.31 -5.12
CA VAL A 3 21.51 -13.79 -6.41
C VAL A 3 22.13 -12.60 -7.14
N TYR A 4 23.39 -12.74 -7.52
CA TYR A 4 24.10 -11.78 -8.36
C TYR A 4 24.24 -12.34 -9.76
N TYR A 5 24.12 -11.47 -10.76
CA TYR A 5 24.27 -11.80 -12.17
C TYR A 5 25.49 -11.06 -12.71
N ILE A 6 26.34 -11.76 -13.46
CA ILE A 6 27.45 -11.18 -14.22
C ILE A 6 27.17 -11.41 -15.70
N SER A 7 27.37 -10.44 -16.58
CA SER A 7 27.16 -10.55 -18.04
C SER A 7 28.44 -10.22 -18.79
N PHE A 8 28.70 -10.92 -19.90
CA PHE A 8 29.88 -10.74 -20.75
C PHE A 8 29.51 -10.57 -22.23
N ARG A 9 30.40 -9.96 -23.04
CA ARG A 9 30.27 -9.89 -24.50
C ARG A 9 31.02 -11.04 -25.21
N PRO A 10 30.60 -11.43 -26.43
CA PRO A 10 31.09 -12.64 -27.11
C PRO A 10 32.59 -12.66 -27.43
N SER A 11 33.23 -11.49 -27.62
CA SER A 11 34.64 -11.38 -28.02
C SER A 11 35.66 -11.83 -26.96
N CYS A 12 35.21 -12.22 -25.76
CA CYS A 12 36.06 -12.67 -24.66
C CYS A 12 35.81 -14.14 -24.28
N GLN A 13 35.16 -14.93 -25.14
CA GLN A 13 34.81 -16.34 -24.86
C GLN A 13 36.01 -17.23 -24.52
N GLU A 14 37.15 -17.06 -25.19
CA GLU A 14 38.35 -17.89 -25.00
C GLU A 14 39.05 -17.67 -23.65
N LEU A 15 38.89 -16.49 -23.03
CA LEU A 15 39.51 -16.18 -21.73
C LEU A 15 38.91 -16.96 -20.56
N PHE A 16 37.73 -17.56 -20.73
CA PHE A 16 36.96 -18.15 -19.63
C PHE A 16 36.83 -19.68 -19.70
N SER A 17 37.21 -20.35 -20.79
CA SER A 17 37.31 -21.80 -20.81
C SER A 17 38.33 -22.33 -19.77
N ASP A 18 39.34 -21.53 -19.45
CA ASP A 18 40.42 -21.87 -18.52
C ASP A 18 40.09 -21.58 -17.05
N LEU A 19 39.01 -20.85 -16.74
CA LEU A 19 38.59 -20.51 -15.37
C LEU A 19 37.89 -21.67 -14.62
N SER A 20 37.88 -22.85 -15.22
CA SER A 20 37.20 -24.05 -14.75
C SER A 20 38.02 -24.87 -13.74
N PHE A 21 38.69 -24.25 -12.77
CA PHE A 21 39.33 -25.03 -11.69
C PHE A 21 39.17 -24.39 -10.30
N GLY A 22 38.60 -25.17 -9.37
CA GLY A 22 38.88 -25.11 -7.93
C GLY A 22 37.77 -24.60 -7.02
N PHE A 23 37.16 -23.45 -7.30
CA PHE A 23 36.28 -22.75 -6.34
C PHE A 23 34.81 -22.56 -6.77
N PHE A 24 34.47 -22.91 -8.01
CA PHE A 24 33.25 -22.47 -8.69
C PHE A 24 32.26 -23.62 -8.98
N SER A 25 31.94 -24.45 -7.99
CA SER A 25 30.97 -25.54 -8.15
C SER A 25 29.50 -25.08 -8.26
N SER A 26 29.21 -23.79 -8.03
CA SER A 26 27.86 -23.21 -8.04
C SER A 26 27.54 -22.36 -9.27
N LEU A 27 28.46 -22.23 -10.24
CA LEU A 27 28.22 -21.47 -11.46
C LEU A 27 27.24 -22.23 -12.37
N ARG A 28 26.07 -21.63 -12.63
CA ARG A 28 25.17 -22.09 -13.70
C ARG A 28 25.17 -21.07 -14.82
N SER A 29 25.57 -21.49 -16.02
CA SER A 29 25.40 -20.69 -17.23
C SER A 29 23.93 -20.69 -17.67
N ALA A 30 23.35 -19.52 -17.88
CA ALA A 30 22.04 -19.37 -18.51
C ALA A 30 22.11 -18.35 -19.66
N PRO A 31 21.39 -18.58 -20.78
CA PRO A 31 21.30 -17.62 -21.87
C PRO A 31 20.59 -16.34 -21.42
N SER A 32 21.01 -15.19 -21.95
CA SER A 32 20.45 -13.89 -21.58
C SER A 32 18.99 -13.75 -22.06
N PRO A 33 18.12 -13.03 -21.33
CA PRO A 33 16.74 -12.76 -21.77
C PRO A 33 16.66 -11.84 -23.00
N SER A 34 17.75 -11.14 -23.35
CA SER A 34 17.78 -10.09 -24.38
C SER A 34 18.36 -10.55 -25.72
N GLY A 35 18.63 -11.85 -25.92
CA GLY A 35 19.09 -12.41 -27.18
C GLY A 35 20.54 -12.05 -27.58
N GLN A 36 21.25 -11.27 -26.77
CA GLN A 36 22.71 -11.16 -26.87
C GLN A 36 23.37 -12.27 -26.07
N LEU A 37 24.32 -13.00 -26.67
CA LEU A 37 25.13 -14.04 -26.02
C LEU A 37 25.88 -13.43 -24.83
N SER A 38 25.30 -13.59 -23.64
CA SER A 38 25.86 -13.18 -22.37
C SER A 38 25.78 -14.34 -21.40
N TYR A 39 26.92 -14.76 -20.86
CA TYR A 39 26.96 -15.77 -19.81
C TYR A 39 26.54 -15.12 -18.50
N ILE A 40 25.51 -15.67 -17.86
CA ILE A 40 25.06 -15.30 -16.51
C ILE A 40 25.82 -16.15 -15.48
N ILE A 41 26.56 -15.51 -14.57
CA ILE A 41 27.08 -16.17 -13.36
C ILE A 41 26.11 -15.89 -12.22
N ILE A 42 25.51 -16.94 -11.64
CA ILE A 42 24.66 -16.91 -10.44
C ILE A 42 25.53 -17.21 -9.22
N ALA A 43 25.83 -16.20 -8.41
CA ALA A 43 26.50 -16.39 -7.12
C ALA A 43 25.51 -16.18 -5.98
N ALA A 44 25.32 -17.20 -5.14
CA ALA A 44 24.58 -17.10 -3.89
C ALA A 44 25.59 -16.82 -2.77
N ALA A 45 25.88 -15.56 -2.46
CA ALA A 45 26.89 -15.27 -1.45
C ALA A 45 26.54 -14.04 -0.60
N SER A 46 26.29 -14.29 0.68
CA SER A 46 26.57 -13.34 1.76
C SER A 46 28.05 -13.51 2.12
N CYS A 47 28.99 -12.85 1.43
CA CYS A 47 30.38 -12.77 1.90
C CYS A 47 31.19 -11.73 1.12
N GLN A 48 31.71 -10.73 1.84
CA GLN A 48 32.68 -9.76 1.35
C GLN A 48 33.95 -10.44 0.80
N HIS A 49 34.34 -11.58 1.37
CA HIS A 49 35.46 -12.40 0.89
C HIS A 49 35.27 -13.02 -0.50
N PHE A 50 34.04 -13.31 -0.94
CA PHE A 50 33.83 -13.79 -2.31
C PHE A 50 34.25 -12.72 -3.31
N TRP A 51 33.87 -11.48 -3.06
CA TRP A 51 34.20 -10.36 -3.94
C TRP A 51 35.70 -10.06 -3.93
N GLU A 52 36.34 -10.03 -2.75
CA GLU A 52 37.79 -9.84 -2.65
C GLU A 52 38.56 -10.93 -3.40
N SER A 53 38.27 -12.22 -3.19
CA SER A 53 38.94 -13.29 -3.92
C SER A 53 38.61 -13.29 -5.42
N PHE A 54 37.35 -13.05 -5.81
CA PHE A 54 36.98 -12.95 -7.23
C PHE A 54 37.76 -11.83 -7.92
N PHE A 55 37.76 -10.62 -7.38
CA PHE A 55 38.49 -9.51 -7.97
C PHE A 55 39.99 -9.76 -7.95
N THR A 56 40.56 -10.29 -6.87
CA THR A 56 42.01 -10.51 -6.80
C THR A 56 42.48 -11.56 -7.82
N SER A 57 41.82 -12.71 -7.88
CA SER A 57 42.17 -13.77 -8.84
C SER A 57 41.85 -13.39 -10.29
N PHE A 58 40.74 -12.68 -10.53
CA PHE A 58 40.34 -12.26 -11.86
C PHE A 58 41.22 -11.14 -12.43
N LEU A 59 41.56 -10.14 -11.61
CA LEU A 59 42.44 -9.03 -12.02
C LEU A 59 43.87 -9.51 -12.30
N LEU A 60 44.33 -10.56 -11.60
CA LEU A 60 45.66 -11.15 -11.83
C LEU A 60 45.77 -11.94 -13.14
N MET A 61 44.66 -12.46 -13.69
CA MET A 61 44.67 -13.22 -14.96
C MET A 61 44.56 -12.35 -16.21
N ILE A 62 44.29 -11.05 -16.06
CA ILE A 62 43.93 -10.18 -17.18
C ILE A 62 44.98 -9.08 -17.36
N ASP A 63 45.56 -8.99 -18.55
CA ASP A 63 46.45 -7.89 -18.98
C ASP A 63 45.64 -6.57 -19.13
N ILE A 64 45.40 -5.88 -18.01
CA ILE A 64 44.64 -4.63 -17.96
C ILE A 64 45.53 -3.46 -18.41
N VAL A 65 45.13 -2.77 -19.47
CA VAL A 65 45.82 -1.57 -19.95
C VAL A 65 45.31 -0.32 -19.23
N SER A 66 44.02 -0.28 -18.88
CA SER A 66 43.36 0.79 -18.12
C SER A 66 41.99 0.32 -17.61
N PHE A 67 41.53 0.83 -16.47
CA PHE A 67 40.19 0.60 -15.93
C PHE A 67 39.47 1.93 -15.67
N VAL A 68 38.15 1.93 -15.84
CA VAL A 68 37.29 3.05 -15.44
C VAL A 68 36.18 2.50 -14.56
N LEU A 69 36.12 2.98 -13.32
CA LEU A 69 35.09 2.63 -12.35
C LEU A 69 33.91 3.61 -12.49
N PHE A 70 32.76 3.13 -12.94
CA PHE A 70 31.51 3.88 -12.83
C PHE A 70 30.76 3.40 -11.59
N ALA A 71 31.03 4.06 -10.46
CA ALA A 71 30.28 3.85 -9.22
C ALA A 71 29.17 4.91 -9.11
N THR A 72 28.02 4.69 -9.75
CA THR A 72 26.82 5.42 -9.39
C THR A 72 26.31 4.86 -8.06
N ILE A 73 26.32 5.69 -7.00
CA ILE A 73 25.89 5.33 -5.64
C ILE A 73 24.37 5.11 -5.63
N SER A 74 23.97 3.92 -6.04
CA SER A 74 22.72 3.29 -5.61
C SER A 74 23.11 1.86 -5.26
N VAL A 75 22.79 1.44 -4.04
CA VAL A 75 23.26 0.22 -3.32
C VAL A 75 22.96 -1.12 -4.04
N PHE A 76 22.49 -1.08 -5.28
CA PHE A 76 21.90 -2.18 -6.03
C PHE A 76 22.53 -2.44 -7.41
N TYR A 77 23.44 -1.59 -7.88
CA TYR A 77 23.99 -1.67 -9.24
C TYR A 77 25.48 -1.29 -9.28
N PHE A 78 26.30 -2.16 -9.85
CA PHE A 78 27.74 -1.95 -10.02
C PHE A 78 28.16 -2.35 -11.43
N ALA A 79 28.80 -1.43 -12.16
CA ALA A 79 29.28 -1.71 -13.50
C ALA A 79 30.76 -1.31 -13.63
N CYS A 80 31.59 -2.23 -14.13
CA CYS A 80 32.99 -2.02 -14.42
C CYS A 80 33.27 -2.23 -15.91
N ILE A 81 34.13 -1.38 -16.46
CA ILE A 81 34.64 -1.52 -17.82
C ILE A 81 36.16 -1.68 -17.73
N PHE A 82 36.66 -2.77 -18.27
CA PHE A 82 38.09 -3.05 -18.39
C PHE A 82 38.52 -2.96 -19.85
N ARG A 83 39.57 -2.19 -20.12
CA ARG A 83 40.20 -2.12 -21.45
C ARG A 83 41.35 -3.13 -21.49
N LEU A 84 41.16 -4.17 -22.29
CA LEU A 84 42.14 -5.23 -22.55
C LEU A 84 42.93 -4.91 -23.82
N ARG A 85 44.09 -5.54 -24.01
CA ARG A 85 44.88 -5.40 -25.25
C ARG A 85 44.10 -5.79 -26.51
N THR A 86 43.19 -6.74 -26.39
CA THR A 86 42.42 -7.31 -27.51
C THR A 86 40.96 -6.83 -27.56
N GLY A 87 40.51 -5.96 -26.65
CA GLY A 87 39.12 -5.49 -26.63
C GLY A 87 38.66 -4.87 -25.31
N PHE A 88 37.35 -4.82 -25.09
CA PHE A 88 36.74 -4.30 -23.87
C PHE A 88 35.92 -5.38 -23.17
N LEU A 89 36.10 -5.50 -21.85
CA LEU A 89 35.32 -6.36 -20.99
C LEU A 89 34.38 -5.51 -20.13
N TYR A 90 33.08 -5.83 -20.20
CA TYR A 90 32.05 -5.18 -19.42
C TYR A 90 31.57 -6.16 -18.35
N ILE A 91 31.60 -5.74 -17.08
CA ILE A 91 31.07 -6.51 -15.96
C ILE A 91 29.97 -5.68 -15.33
N THR A 92 28.74 -6.17 -15.39
CA THR A 92 27.61 -5.59 -14.67
C THR A 92 27.19 -6.56 -13.57
N ILE A 93 27.12 -6.07 -12.33
CA ILE A 93 26.65 -6.78 -11.15
C ILE A 93 25.45 -6.01 -10.61
N TYR A 94 24.31 -6.68 -10.48
CA TYR A 94 23.15 -6.11 -9.82
C TYR A 94 22.61 -7.06 -8.76
N ARG A 95 21.96 -6.49 -7.73
CA ARG A 95 21.35 -7.23 -6.64
C ARG A 95 19.84 -7.33 -6.87
N GLU A 96 19.32 -8.55 -7.04
CA GLU A 96 17.88 -8.78 -7.13
C GLU A 96 17.20 -8.39 -5.79
N ARG A 97 16.18 -7.51 -5.84
CA ARG A 97 15.31 -7.31 -4.66
C ARG A 97 14.65 -8.65 -4.38
N LYS A 98 14.74 -9.14 -3.13
CA LYS A 98 13.84 -10.21 -2.69
C LYS A 98 12.42 -9.76 -3.01
N ARG A 99 11.71 -10.45 -3.91
CA ARG A 99 10.28 -10.28 -4.07
C ARG A 99 9.66 -10.47 -2.67
N ALA A 100 8.74 -9.60 -2.27
CA ALA A 100 7.93 -9.82 -1.08
C ALA A 100 7.09 -11.11 -1.20
N PHE A 101 6.99 -11.64 -2.43
CA PHE A 101 6.17 -12.77 -2.80
C PHE A 101 7.03 -13.96 -3.25
N PRO A 102 6.87 -15.15 -2.64
CA PRO A 102 7.56 -16.37 -3.05
C PRO A 102 7.14 -16.77 -4.47
N GLY A 103 8.10 -17.22 -5.28
CA GLY A 103 7.94 -17.52 -6.70
C GLY A 103 6.89 -18.59 -7.00
N GLY A 104 5.73 -18.12 -7.46
CA GLY A 104 4.70 -18.82 -8.23
C GLY A 104 4.00 -17.76 -9.11
N ARG A 105 3.16 -18.13 -10.06
CA ARG A 105 2.31 -17.14 -10.76
C ARG A 105 1.47 -16.42 -9.69
N LEU A 106 1.80 -15.18 -9.40
CA LEU A 106 1.08 -14.37 -8.43
C LEU A 106 -0.22 -13.95 -9.12
N CYS A 107 -1.34 -14.37 -8.57
CA CYS A 107 -2.65 -13.85 -8.93
C CYS A 107 -3.14 -13.08 -7.72
N MET A 108 -2.89 -11.77 -7.71
CA MET A 108 -3.42 -10.88 -6.67
C MET A 108 -4.64 -10.11 -7.18
N ILE A 109 -5.51 -9.72 -6.25
CA ILE A 109 -6.61 -8.81 -6.50
C ILE A 109 -6.22 -7.43 -5.99
N LEU A 110 -6.24 -6.44 -6.87
CA LEU A 110 -5.97 -5.05 -6.52
C LEU A 110 -7.27 -4.35 -6.14
N THR A 111 -7.36 -3.89 -4.90
CA THR A 111 -8.44 -3.05 -4.38
C THR A 111 -7.99 -1.60 -4.38
N VAL A 112 -8.80 -0.69 -4.91
CA VAL A 112 -8.51 0.74 -4.95
C VAL A 112 -9.67 1.52 -4.37
N ASN A 113 -9.43 2.36 -3.38
CA ASN A 113 -10.43 3.29 -2.83
C ASN A 113 -9.99 4.72 -3.08
N VAL A 114 -10.79 5.50 -3.79
CA VAL A 114 -10.53 6.91 -4.09
C VAL A 114 -11.46 7.77 -3.25
N SER A 115 -10.88 8.45 -2.26
CA SER A 115 -11.56 9.44 -1.41
C SER A 115 -11.15 10.87 -1.77
N ASN A 116 -11.78 11.86 -1.14
CA ASN A 116 -11.47 13.27 -1.37
C ASN A 116 -10.01 13.61 -1.04
N SER A 117 -9.47 13.05 0.04
CA SER A 117 -8.12 13.37 0.52
C SER A 117 -7.08 12.36 0.04
N ASN A 118 -7.43 11.07 0.00
CA ASN A 118 -6.48 9.99 -0.23
C ASN A 118 -7.02 8.91 -1.19
N ILE A 119 -6.10 8.30 -1.94
CA ILE A 119 -6.30 7.05 -2.66
C ILE A 119 -5.59 5.94 -1.87
N LEU A 120 -6.32 4.90 -1.51
CA LEU A 120 -5.79 3.69 -0.90
C LEU A 120 -5.69 2.58 -1.94
N LEU A 121 -4.54 1.92 -2.00
CA LEU A 121 -4.30 0.73 -2.80
C LEU A 121 -3.99 -0.43 -1.88
N GLY A 122 -4.68 -1.55 -2.06
CA GLY A 122 -4.39 -2.81 -1.40
C GLY A 122 -4.28 -3.94 -2.41
N ALA A 123 -3.37 -4.88 -2.18
CA ALA A 123 -3.35 -6.13 -2.92
C ALA A 123 -3.68 -7.29 -2.00
N TYR A 124 -4.47 -8.24 -2.49
CA TYR A 124 -4.87 -9.44 -1.76
C TYR A 124 -4.51 -10.69 -2.54
N GLN A 125 -3.96 -11.67 -1.84
CA GLN A 125 -3.66 -13.00 -2.36
C GLN A 125 -4.03 -14.03 -1.29
N ASP A 126 -4.73 -15.10 -1.68
CA ASP A 126 -5.13 -16.18 -0.77
C ASP A 126 -5.79 -15.69 0.53
N ASP A 127 -6.76 -14.78 0.39
CA ASP A 127 -7.49 -14.12 1.50
C ASP A 127 -6.61 -13.30 2.46
N LYS A 128 -5.36 -12.99 2.09
CA LYS A 128 -4.44 -12.18 2.89
C LYS A 128 -4.09 -10.88 2.17
N GLN A 129 -4.04 -9.79 2.92
CA GLN A 129 -3.55 -8.52 2.41
C GLN A 129 -2.02 -8.57 2.28
N CYS A 130 -1.56 -8.46 1.05
CA CYS A 130 -0.16 -8.50 0.66
C CYS A 130 0.56 -7.18 0.93
N PHE A 131 -0.10 -6.07 0.58
CA PHE A 131 0.35 -4.73 0.89
C PHE A 131 -0.84 -3.77 0.97
N CYS A 132 -0.59 -2.64 1.64
CA CYS A 132 -1.44 -1.45 1.60
C CYS A 132 -0.55 -0.23 1.35
N SER A 133 -1.05 0.73 0.56
CA SER A 133 -0.38 2.01 0.33
C SER A 133 -1.43 3.11 0.23
N SER A 134 -1.09 4.29 0.74
CA SER A 134 -1.87 5.51 0.55
C SER A 134 -1.12 6.51 -0.31
N MET A 135 -1.86 7.38 -1.01
CA MET A 135 -1.34 8.57 -1.67
C MET A 135 -2.40 9.65 -1.70
N HIS A 136 -2.01 10.92 -1.80
CA HIS A 136 -2.99 12.01 -1.88
C HIS A 136 -3.75 12.00 -3.20
N THR A 137 -5.06 12.27 -3.10
CA THR A 137 -5.91 12.52 -4.27
C THR A 137 -5.53 13.88 -4.86
N ASN A 138 -5.12 13.88 -6.14
CA ASN A 138 -4.79 15.09 -6.88
C ASN A 138 -5.63 15.17 -8.15
N LEU A 139 -6.53 16.16 -8.20
CA LEU A 139 -7.46 16.36 -9.32
C LEU A 139 -6.78 16.82 -10.62
N LEU A 140 -5.53 17.32 -10.53
CA LEU A 140 -4.78 17.83 -11.67
C LEU A 140 -3.98 16.74 -12.39
N LYS A 141 -3.82 15.56 -11.78
CA LYS A 141 -3.07 14.45 -12.39
C LYS A 141 -3.88 13.76 -13.49
N SER A 142 -3.20 13.53 -14.60
CA SER A 142 -3.67 12.71 -15.71
C SER A 142 -3.69 11.22 -15.36
N ALA A 143 -4.37 10.42 -16.19
CA ALA A 143 -4.44 8.97 -16.03
C ALA A 143 -3.05 8.31 -16.15
N ASP A 144 -2.18 8.82 -17.02
CA ASP A 144 -0.83 8.28 -17.23
C ASP A 144 0.06 8.54 -16.01
N GLU A 145 -0.04 9.72 -15.38
CA GLU A 145 0.65 10.01 -14.13
C GLU A 145 0.21 9.08 -13.00
N TYR A 146 -1.09 8.83 -12.88
CA TYR A 146 -1.59 7.83 -11.91
C TYR A 146 -1.13 6.41 -12.25
N ALA A 147 -1.09 6.02 -13.52
CA ALA A 147 -0.62 4.70 -13.93
C ALA A 147 0.85 4.50 -13.52
N VAL A 148 1.71 5.50 -13.75
CA VAL A 148 3.11 5.48 -13.30
C VAL A 148 3.19 5.37 -11.77
N GLN A 149 2.37 6.12 -11.04
CA GLN A 149 2.37 6.06 -9.57
C GLN A 149 1.89 4.71 -9.03
N PHE A 150 0.80 4.18 -9.57
CA PHE A 150 0.30 2.86 -9.19
C PHE A 150 1.32 1.76 -9.52
N GLY A 151 1.96 1.81 -10.70
CA GLY A 151 3.06 0.89 -11.04
C GLY A 151 4.28 1.03 -10.11
N SER A 152 4.58 2.25 -9.68
CA SER A 152 5.65 2.51 -8.69
C SER A 152 5.32 1.93 -7.32
N VAL A 153 4.05 2.00 -6.88
CA VAL A 153 3.57 1.35 -5.65
C VAL A 153 3.72 -0.17 -5.75
N LEU A 154 3.30 -0.79 -6.85
CA LEU A 154 3.50 -2.23 -7.07
C LEU A 154 4.99 -2.60 -6.95
N SER A 155 5.84 -1.84 -7.63
CA SER A 155 7.29 -2.05 -7.63
C SER A 155 7.92 -1.85 -6.25
N LEU A 156 7.40 -0.92 -5.44
CA LEU A 156 7.84 -0.70 -4.07
C LEU A 156 7.66 -1.97 -3.22
N TYR A 157 6.53 -2.66 -3.41
CA TYR A 157 6.21 -3.92 -2.73
C TYR A 157 6.71 -5.17 -3.47
N GLY A 158 7.49 -5.01 -4.55
CA GLY A 158 8.04 -6.12 -5.30
C GLY A 158 7.02 -6.90 -6.13
N ALA A 159 5.88 -6.28 -6.44
CA ALA A 159 4.88 -6.78 -7.38
C ALA A 159 5.03 -6.10 -8.75
N GLN A 160 4.47 -6.72 -9.78
CA GLN A 160 4.42 -6.20 -11.15
C GLN A 160 2.96 -6.18 -11.65
N PRO A 161 2.64 -5.41 -12.70
CA PRO A 161 1.30 -5.39 -13.28
C PRO A 161 0.80 -6.78 -13.70
N GLU A 162 1.69 -7.66 -14.17
CA GLU A 162 1.36 -9.02 -14.60
C GLU A 162 0.90 -9.93 -13.44
N ASP A 163 1.17 -9.54 -12.20
CA ASP A 163 0.71 -10.26 -11.00
C ASP A 163 -0.78 -9.94 -10.69
N ILE A 164 -1.36 -8.90 -11.30
CA ILE A 164 -2.76 -8.50 -11.09
C ILE A 164 -3.68 -9.42 -11.89
N SER A 165 -4.48 -10.20 -11.17
CA SER A 165 -5.50 -11.08 -11.74
C SER A 165 -6.91 -10.47 -11.73
N GLY A 166 -7.13 -9.44 -10.92
CA GLY A 166 -8.41 -8.75 -10.80
C GLY A 166 -8.28 -7.38 -10.16
N VAL A 167 -9.24 -6.49 -10.47
CA VAL A 167 -9.27 -5.13 -9.92
C VAL A 167 -10.68 -4.76 -9.50
N ILE A 168 -10.81 -4.15 -8.32
CA ILE A 168 -12.03 -3.48 -7.87
C ILE A 168 -11.71 -2.06 -7.38
N LEU A 169 -12.56 -1.11 -7.75
CA LEU A 169 -12.43 0.31 -7.50
C LEU A 169 -13.67 0.85 -6.77
N SER A 170 -13.48 1.52 -5.64
CA SER A 170 -14.45 2.45 -5.02
C SER A 170 -14.02 3.88 -5.30
N CYS A 171 -14.96 4.77 -5.61
CA CYS A 171 -14.65 6.17 -5.85
C CYS A 171 -15.80 7.06 -5.39
N VAL A 172 -15.55 7.86 -4.35
CA VAL A 172 -16.51 8.87 -3.86
C VAL A 172 -16.25 10.26 -4.46
N VAL A 173 -15.31 10.36 -5.41
CA VAL A 173 -14.96 11.59 -6.12
C VAL A 173 -15.32 11.42 -7.61
N PRO A 174 -16.53 11.79 -8.05
CA PRO A 174 -17.03 11.44 -9.40
C PRO A 174 -16.12 11.90 -10.55
N SER A 175 -15.49 13.07 -10.42
CA SER A 175 -14.55 13.61 -11.41
C SER A 175 -13.30 12.74 -11.60
N MET A 176 -12.93 11.93 -10.60
CA MET A 176 -11.75 11.08 -10.63
C MET A 176 -12.01 9.69 -11.20
N LEU A 177 -13.26 9.23 -11.25
CA LEU A 177 -13.60 7.85 -11.62
C LEU A 177 -13.06 7.48 -13.01
N ALA A 178 -13.28 8.33 -14.02
CA ALA A 178 -12.81 8.06 -15.37
C ALA A 178 -11.27 8.08 -15.46
N CYS A 179 -10.63 9.02 -14.76
CA CYS A 179 -9.17 9.17 -14.73
C CYS A 179 -8.50 7.94 -14.09
N VAL A 180 -8.92 7.56 -12.88
CA VAL A 180 -8.35 6.43 -12.13
C VAL A 180 -8.65 5.10 -12.82
N ARG A 181 -9.86 4.93 -13.39
CA ARG A 181 -10.17 3.73 -14.18
C ARG A 181 -9.26 3.62 -15.41
N LYS A 182 -9.00 4.72 -16.11
CA LYS A 182 -8.07 4.73 -17.25
C LYS A 182 -6.65 4.40 -16.79
N ALA A 183 -6.18 4.95 -15.67
CA ALA A 183 -4.90 4.62 -15.07
C ALA A 183 -4.75 3.12 -14.78
N LEU A 184 -5.78 2.51 -14.19
CA LEU A 184 -5.80 1.08 -13.88
C LEU A 184 -5.79 0.19 -15.15
N ASN A 185 -6.38 0.64 -16.25
CA ASN A 185 -6.32 -0.08 -17.53
C ASN A 185 -4.90 -0.18 -18.12
N HIS A 186 -3.96 0.68 -17.71
CA HIS A 186 -2.55 0.54 -18.09
C HIS A 186 -1.85 -0.60 -17.34
N LEU A 187 -2.39 -1.01 -16.18
CA LEU A 187 -1.82 -2.04 -15.32
C LEU A 187 -2.55 -3.39 -15.44
N TYR A 188 -3.82 -3.36 -15.85
CA TYR A 188 -4.68 -4.53 -15.91
C TYR A 188 -5.60 -4.45 -17.11
N THR A 189 -5.61 -5.51 -17.94
CA THR A 189 -6.39 -5.57 -19.18
C THR A 189 -7.78 -6.19 -19.02
N GLY A 190 -8.07 -6.79 -17.86
CA GLY A 190 -9.36 -7.42 -17.58
C GLY A 190 -10.44 -6.43 -17.15
N ARG A 191 -11.59 -6.97 -16.75
CA ARG A 191 -12.72 -6.17 -16.27
C ARG A 191 -12.41 -5.56 -14.91
N ILE A 192 -12.42 -4.23 -14.82
CA ILE A 192 -12.39 -3.50 -13.54
C ILE A 192 -13.80 -3.43 -12.97
N TYR A 193 -13.99 -3.97 -11.76
CA TYR A 193 -15.23 -3.83 -11.02
C TYR A 193 -15.28 -2.46 -10.35
N VAL A 194 -16.42 -1.77 -10.42
CA VAL A 194 -16.61 -0.49 -9.73
C VAL A 194 -17.66 -0.69 -8.65
N ALA A 195 -17.30 -0.44 -7.40
CA ALA A 195 -18.19 -0.51 -6.26
C ALA A 195 -19.27 0.57 -6.38
N GLY A 196 -20.53 0.14 -6.47
CA GLY A 196 -21.68 1.01 -6.69
C GLY A 196 -22.93 0.21 -7.06
N PRO A 197 -24.00 0.90 -7.51
CA PRO A 197 -25.23 0.25 -7.93
C PRO A 197 -24.99 -0.85 -8.97
N GLY A 198 -25.63 -2.00 -8.77
CA GLY A 198 -25.56 -3.15 -9.68
C GLY A 198 -24.60 -4.27 -9.27
N LEU A 199 -23.68 -4.04 -8.31
CA LEU A 199 -22.92 -5.14 -7.72
C LEU A 199 -23.72 -5.85 -6.62
N LYS A 200 -23.58 -7.17 -6.54
CA LYS A 200 -24.18 -7.98 -5.48
C LYS A 200 -23.44 -7.73 -4.18
N THR A 201 -23.98 -6.87 -3.33
CA THR A 201 -23.45 -6.60 -1.97
C THR A 201 -23.92 -7.69 -1.00
N GLY A 202 -25.19 -8.11 -1.11
CA GLY A 202 -25.92 -8.92 -0.13
C GLY A 202 -26.00 -8.29 1.26
N LEU A 203 -25.83 -6.97 1.33
CA LEU A 203 -26.14 -6.15 2.49
C LEU A 203 -27.59 -5.68 2.37
N SER A 204 -28.38 -5.82 3.43
CA SER A 204 -29.71 -5.20 3.48
C SER A 204 -29.54 -3.72 3.81
N ILE A 205 -29.81 -2.82 2.87
CA ILE A 205 -29.72 -1.37 3.07
C ILE A 205 -31.12 -0.84 3.35
N ARG A 206 -31.33 -0.26 4.54
CA ARG A 206 -32.61 0.27 5.03
C ARG A 206 -32.48 1.77 5.30
N THR A 207 -32.15 2.50 4.24
CA THR A 207 -32.14 3.97 4.19
C THR A 207 -33.23 4.45 3.24
N ASP A 208 -33.62 5.71 3.34
CA ASP A 208 -34.67 6.29 2.49
C ASP A 208 -34.29 6.26 1.00
N ASP A 209 -33.02 6.55 0.69
CA ASP A 209 -32.45 6.43 -0.64
C ASP A 209 -31.14 5.60 -0.59
N PRO A 210 -31.19 4.30 -0.92
CA PRO A 210 -30.00 3.45 -0.97
C PRO A 210 -28.98 3.88 -2.04
N SER A 211 -29.40 4.63 -3.07
CA SER A 211 -28.52 5.02 -4.18
C SER A 211 -27.55 6.15 -3.78
N GLN A 212 -27.88 6.92 -2.75
CA GLN A 212 -27.04 7.99 -2.21
C GLN A 212 -25.97 7.48 -1.24
N LEU A 213 -25.99 6.19 -0.89
CA LEU A 213 -25.06 5.65 0.07
C LEU A 213 -23.67 5.49 -0.57
N GLY A 214 -22.66 6.11 0.02
CA GLY A 214 -21.29 6.02 -0.46
C GLY A 214 -20.78 4.57 -0.50
N SER A 215 -20.11 4.19 -1.58
CA SER A 215 -19.55 2.85 -1.79
C SER A 215 -18.62 2.41 -0.65
N GLU A 216 -17.92 3.37 -0.05
CA GLU A 216 -17.04 3.18 1.11
C GLU A 216 -17.78 2.66 2.35
N LEU A 217 -18.98 3.19 2.63
CA LEU A 217 -19.81 2.73 3.75
C LEU A 217 -20.33 1.31 3.52
N VAL A 218 -20.72 0.99 2.28
CA VAL A 218 -21.12 -0.38 1.89
C VAL A 218 -19.97 -1.36 2.11
N CYS A 219 -18.77 -1.02 1.62
CA CYS A 219 -17.60 -1.88 1.74
C CYS A 219 -17.23 -2.11 3.21
N SER A 220 -17.24 -1.04 4.02
CA SER A 220 -16.97 -1.14 5.45
C SER A 220 -17.98 -2.03 6.16
N ALA A 221 -19.28 -1.90 5.84
CA ALA A 221 -20.33 -2.77 6.39
C ALA A 221 -20.15 -4.24 6.01
N ILE A 222 -19.79 -4.53 4.75
CA ILE A 222 -19.48 -5.89 4.29
C ILE A 222 -18.29 -6.48 5.07
N ALA A 223 -17.23 -5.69 5.27
CA ALA A 223 -16.05 -6.13 6.01
C ALA A 223 -16.39 -6.42 7.49
N VAL A 224 -17.12 -5.51 8.14
CA VAL A 224 -17.51 -5.66 9.55
C VAL A 224 -18.41 -6.87 9.76
N LEU A 225 -19.44 -7.08 8.93
CA LEU A 225 -20.35 -8.22 9.07
C LEU A 225 -19.70 -9.58 8.79
N ALA A 226 -18.56 -9.58 8.10
CA ALA A 226 -17.81 -10.81 7.88
C ALA A 226 -17.01 -11.25 9.11
N ASP A 227 -16.60 -10.30 9.95
CA ASP A 227 -15.69 -10.56 11.07
C ASP A 227 -16.36 -10.41 12.44
N TYR A 228 -17.50 -9.73 12.52
CA TYR A 228 -18.19 -9.40 13.77
C TYR A 228 -19.70 -9.67 13.69
N PRO A 229 -20.31 -10.23 14.75
CA PRO A 229 -21.75 -10.43 14.79
C PRO A 229 -22.49 -9.09 14.99
N PRO A 230 -23.65 -8.89 14.34
CA PRO A 230 -24.50 -7.73 14.56
C PRO A 230 -25.12 -7.72 15.98
N PRO A 231 -25.55 -6.55 16.50
CA PRO A 231 -25.48 -5.23 15.88
C PRO A 231 -24.06 -4.64 15.89
N CYS A 232 -23.75 -3.77 14.93
CA CYS A 232 -22.44 -3.14 14.82
C CYS A 232 -22.55 -1.62 14.63
N VAL A 233 -21.56 -0.90 15.14
CA VAL A 233 -21.33 0.52 14.88
C VAL A 233 -19.97 0.68 14.23
N ILE A 234 -19.95 1.28 13.05
CA ILE A 234 -18.74 1.49 12.25
C ILE A 234 -18.38 2.97 12.31
N ILE A 235 -17.16 3.30 12.73
CA ILE A 235 -16.68 4.67 12.91
C ILE A 235 -15.51 4.91 11.95
N SER A 236 -15.69 5.74 10.94
CA SER A 236 -14.58 6.14 10.04
C SER A 236 -14.12 7.54 10.41
N MET A 237 -12.87 7.68 10.85
CA MET A 237 -12.22 8.93 11.26
C MET A 237 -11.23 9.43 10.19
N ASP A 238 -11.77 9.75 9.02
CA ASP A 238 -11.00 10.30 7.89
C ASP A 238 -11.23 11.81 7.77
N THR A 239 -11.47 12.33 6.56
CA THR A 239 -11.78 13.76 6.33
C THR A 239 -12.96 14.23 7.19
N ALA A 240 -14.00 13.42 7.31
CA ALA A 240 -15.10 13.59 8.25
C ALA A 240 -15.13 12.39 9.20
N VAL A 241 -15.75 12.57 10.37
CA VAL A 241 -16.11 11.42 11.20
C VAL A 241 -17.48 10.93 10.76
N SER A 242 -17.57 9.69 10.30
CA SER A 242 -18.86 9.05 9.99
C SER A 242 -19.10 7.86 10.92
N ILE A 243 -20.32 7.74 11.41
CA ILE A 243 -20.77 6.65 12.29
C ILE A 243 -21.92 5.95 11.60
N THR A 244 -21.77 4.68 11.24
CA THR A 244 -22.79 3.89 10.54
C THR A 244 -23.28 2.74 11.42
N ALA A 245 -24.60 2.54 11.47
CA ALA A 245 -25.26 1.52 12.27
C ALA A 245 -25.69 0.32 11.43
N LEU A 246 -25.39 -0.88 11.93
CA LEU A 246 -25.92 -2.15 11.46
C LEU A 246 -26.83 -2.74 12.57
N ASP A 247 -28.09 -3.02 12.25
CA ASP A 247 -29.04 -3.59 13.23
C ASP A 247 -28.76 -5.06 13.56
N ASN A 248 -29.55 -5.63 14.48
CA ASN A 248 -29.43 -7.02 14.94
C ASN A 248 -29.53 -8.06 13.81
N ARG A 249 -30.02 -7.69 12.62
CA ARG A 249 -30.09 -8.55 11.42
C ARG A 249 -28.96 -8.26 10.44
N GLY A 250 -28.02 -7.39 10.79
CA GLY A 250 -26.96 -6.88 9.92
C GLY A 250 -27.46 -5.92 8.85
N ALA A 251 -28.66 -5.35 8.98
CA ALA A 251 -29.15 -4.38 8.01
C ALA A 251 -28.57 -2.99 8.31
N LEU A 252 -28.08 -2.29 7.28
CA LEU A 252 -27.59 -0.93 7.40
C LEU A 252 -28.76 0.03 7.64
N ARG A 253 -28.72 0.75 8.76
CA ARG A 253 -29.81 1.64 9.24
C ARG A 253 -29.56 3.12 9.03
N GLY A 254 -28.40 3.49 8.51
CA GLY A 254 -27.95 4.87 8.40
C GLY A 254 -26.93 5.20 9.48
N GLY A 255 -26.83 6.47 9.84
CA GLY A 255 -25.70 6.93 10.63
C GLY A 255 -25.71 8.42 10.95
N ALA A 256 -24.56 8.89 11.42
CA ALA A 256 -24.27 10.30 11.68
C ALA A 256 -22.98 10.71 10.95
N ILE A 257 -22.92 11.96 10.51
CA ILE A 257 -21.72 12.57 9.92
C ILE A 257 -21.38 13.80 10.77
N LEU A 258 -20.12 13.88 11.20
CA LEU A 258 -19.58 14.94 12.04
C LEU A 258 -18.33 15.53 11.38
N PRO A 259 -17.99 16.80 11.67
CA PRO A 259 -16.71 17.36 11.22
C PRO A 259 -15.54 16.47 11.66
N GLY A 260 -14.59 16.23 10.75
CA GLY A 260 -13.35 15.55 11.09
C GLY A 260 -12.54 16.36 12.09
N VAL A 261 -11.74 15.69 12.92
CA VAL A 261 -10.91 16.34 13.95
C VAL A 261 -9.97 17.38 13.30
N LYS A 262 -9.35 17.02 12.18
CA LYS A 262 -8.46 17.91 11.43
C LYS A 262 -9.20 19.14 10.89
N ILE A 263 -10.39 18.94 10.30
CA ILE A 263 -11.26 20.05 9.86
C ILE A 263 -11.60 20.99 11.02
N GLY A 264 -11.96 20.44 12.17
CA GLY A 264 -12.30 21.23 13.36
C GLY A 264 -11.13 22.08 13.84
N VAL A 265 -9.93 21.50 13.93
CA VAL A 265 -8.71 22.22 14.35
C VAL A 265 -8.28 23.25 13.30
N GLU A 266 -8.33 22.92 12.01
CA GLU A 266 -8.06 23.87 10.92
C GLU A 266 -9.02 25.06 10.96
N ALA A 267 -10.30 24.81 11.24
CA ALA A 267 -11.28 25.87 11.40
C ALA A 267 -11.00 26.78 12.60
N LEU A 268 -10.55 26.23 13.74
CA LEU A 268 -10.12 27.04 14.90
C LEU A 268 -8.92 27.92 14.54
N CYS A 269 -7.89 27.35 13.91
CA CYS A 269 -6.71 28.10 13.49
C CYS A 269 -7.07 29.21 12.50
N ALA A 270 -7.93 28.92 11.52
CA ALA A 270 -8.27 29.86 10.46
C ALA A 270 -9.23 30.98 10.90
N ARG A 271 -10.05 30.74 11.94
CA ARG A 271 -11.12 31.66 12.36
C ARG A 271 -10.87 32.32 13.72
N THR A 272 -9.67 32.21 14.27
CA THR A 272 -9.28 32.89 15.51
C THR A 272 -7.93 33.57 15.34
N ALA A 273 -7.69 34.68 16.03
CA ALA A 273 -6.51 35.51 15.79
C ALA A 273 -5.22 34.96 16.42
N GLN A 274 -5.33 34.10 17.45
CA GLN A 274 -4.19 33.72 18.30
C GLN A 274 -4.02 32.20 18.48
N LEU A 275 -4.91 31.37 17.93
CA LEU A 275 -4.74 29.92 18.04
C LEU A 275 -3.71 29.43 17.01
N PRO A 276 -2.64 28.76 17.45
CA PRO A 276 -1.60 28.28 16.54
C PRO A 276 -2.06 27.02 15.81
N GLN A 277 -1.37 26.69 14.71
CA GLN A 277 -1.41 25.33 14.17
C GLN A 277 -0.81 24.36 15.19
N ILE A 278 -1.44 23.19 15.32
CA ILE A 278 -1.03 22.15 16.27
C ILE A 278 -0.95 20.80 15.57
N ASP A 279 -0.08 19.94 16.10
CA ASP A 279 -0.10 18.51 15.78
C ASP A 279 -1.20 17.81 16.59
N LEU A 280 -1.88 16.85 15.96
CA LEU A 280 -2.94 16.06 16.57
C LEU A 280 -2.35 14.90 17.36
N SER A 281 -1.96 15.18 18.60
CA SER A 281 -1.48 14.20 19.57
C SER A 281 -2.06 14.47 20.95
N ALA A 282 -2.14 13.44 21.79
CA ALA A 282 -2.57 13.60 23.17
C ALA A 282 -1.52 14.41 23.94
N PRO A 283 -1.91 15.52 24.61
CA PRO A 283 -0.96 16.35 25.34
C PRO A 283 -0.48 15.64 26.61
N ALA A 284 0.82 15.79 26.93
CA ALA A 284 1.42 15.14 28.11
C ALA A 284 0.81 15.58 29.45
N CYS A 285 0.23 16.79 29.51
CA CYS A 285 -0.47 17.31 30.68
C CYS A 285 -1.89 16.74 30.88
N GLY A 286 -2.37 15.89 29.97
CA GLY A 286 -3.75 15.42 29.98
C GLY A 286 -4.76 16.51 29.61
N VAL A 287 -5.99 16.38 30.09
CA VAL A 287 -7.13 17.24 29.66
C VAL A 287 -7.00 18.71 30.10
N LEU A 288 -6.27 18.99 31.17
CA LEU A 288 -6.09 20.34 31.71
C LEU A 288 -4.89 21.04 31.03
N GLY A 289 -5.07 21.44 29.77
CA GLY A 289 -4.07 22.21 29.02
C GLY A 289 -3.76 23.55 29.69
N THR A 290 -2.48 23.85 29.88
CA THR A 290 -2.00 25.10 30.53
C THR A 290 -1.53 26.17 29.54
N ASN A 291 -1.62 25.88 28.24
CA ASN A 291 -1.34 26.81 27.14
C ASN A 291 -2.25 26.49 25.95
N SER A 292 -2.39 27.41 25.00
CA SER A 292 -3.31 27.28 23.88
C SER A 292 -3.13 25.99 23.08
N SER A 293 -1.90 25.60 22.77
CA SER A 293 -1.62 24.38 22.01
C SER A 293 -2.08 23.12 22.76
N ALA A 294 -1.71 23.01 24.04
CA ALA A 294 -2.11 21.88 24.87
C ALA A 294 -3.62 21.83 25.09
N SER A 295 -4.28 22.99 25.24
CA SER A 295 -5.74 23.06 25.38
C SER A 295 -6.47 22.67 24.11
N MET A 296 -5.95 23.07 22.94
CA MET A 296 -6.50 22.65 21.64
C MET A 296 -6.30 21.15 21.41
N GLN A 297 -5.12 20.61 21.72
CA GLN A 297 -4.84 19.17 21.65
C GLN A 297 -5.76 18.36 22.57
N ALA A 298 -5.93 18.81 23.82
CA ALA A 298 -6.83 18.19 24.77
C ALA A 298 -8.28 18.17 24.25
N GLY A 299 -8.78 19.30 23.76
CA GLY A 299 -10.11 19.40 23.18
C GLY A 299 -10.29 18.52 21.93
N ALA A 300 -9.29 18.47 21.05
CA ALA A 300 -9.34 17.68 19.84
C ALA A 300 -9.34 16.17 20.13
N ILE A 301 -8.47 15.69 21.03
CA ILE A 301 -8.31 14.26 21.29
C ILE A 301 -9.34 13.76 22.31
N PHE A 302 -9.34 14.31 23.53
CA PHE A 302 -10.26 13.84 24.59
C PHE A 302 -11.71 14.24 24.31
N GLY A 303 -11.92 15.40 23.66
CA GLY A 303 -13.26 15.82 23.23
C GLY A 303 -13.83 14.89 22.16
N THR A 304 -13.02 14.47 21.18
CA THR A 304 -13.47 13.49 20.19
C THR A 304 -13.73 12.12 20.83
N ALA A 305 -12.87 11.65 21.73
CA ALA A 305 -13.12 10.40 22.45
C ALA A 305 -14.43 10.44 23.24
N SER A 306 -14.68 11.52 23.99
CA SER A 306 -15.93 11.74 24.74
C SER A 306 -17.15 11.80 23.82
N MET A 307 -17.01 12.43 22.65
CA MET A 307 -18.04 12.48 21.61
C MET A 307 -18.32 11.08 21.06
N LEU A 308 -17.30 10.27 20.77
CA LEU A 308 -17.47 8.90 20.29
C LEU A 308 -18.20 8.04 21.33
N ASP A 309 -17.80 8.11 22.60
CA ASP A 309 -18.47 7.38 23.68
C ASP A 309 -19.95 7.74 23.78
N GLY A 310 -20.28 9.03 23.84
CA GLY A 310 -21.67 9.48 23.91
C GLY A 310 -22.48 9.14 22.64
N MET A 311 -21.85 9.09 21.47
CA MET A 311 -22.49 8.65 20.23
C MET A 311 -22.74 7.15 20.22
N ILE A 312 -21.79 6.34 20.70
CA ILE A 312 -21.94 4.89 20.83
C ILE A 312 -23.13 4.57 21.74
N ASP A 313 -23.25 5.25 22.89
CA ASP A 313 -24.39 5.08 23.80
C ASP A 313 -25.73 5.36 23.12
N ARG A 314 -25.82 6.46 22.36
CA ARG A 314 -27.04 6.81 21.61
C ARG A 314 -27.37 5.78 20.55
N PHE A 315 -26.37 5.26 19.84
CA PHE A 315 -26.55 4.22 18.83
C PHE A 315 -26.96 2.89 19.47
N ALA A 316 -26.35 2.51 20.60
CA ALA A 316 -26.72 1.31 21.35
C ALA A 316 -28.20 1.38 21.80
N GLN A 317 -28.63 2.53 22.34
CA GLN A 317 -30.02 2.76 22.71
C GLN A 317 -30.96 2.63 21.50
N ALA A 318 -30.61 3.25 20.36
CA ALA A 318 -31.43 3.18 19.14
C ALA A 318 -31.51 1.78 18.53
N LEU A 319 -30.45 0.97 18.67
CA LEU A 319 -30.37 -0.40 18.16
C LEU A 319 -31.01 -1.43 19.12
N GLY A 320 -31.28 -1.04 20.37
CA GLY A 320 -31.85 -1.92 21.39
C GLY A 320 -30.90 -3.02 21.86
N GLY A 321 -29.58 -2.75 21.86
CA GLY A 321 -28.55 -3.70 22.28
C GLY A 321 -27.15 -3.08 22.28
N THR A 322 -26.16 -3.82 22.77
CA THR A 322 -24.76 -3.37 22.81
C THR A 322 -24.06 -3.70 21.48
N PRO A 323 -23.73 -2.70 20.65
CA PRO A 323 -23.14 -2.95 19.35
C PRO A 323 -21.65 -3.26 19.46
N THR A 324 -21.17 -4.11 18.55
CA THR A 324 -19.73 -4.22 18.30
C THR A 324 -19.25 -2.94 17.61
N CYS A 325 -18.33 -2.21 18.23
CA CYS A 325 -17.80 -0.96 17.68
C CYS A 325 -16.49 -1.22 16.94
N VAL A 326 -16.42 -0.84 15.66
CA VAL A 326 -15.23 -0.98 14.81
C VAL A 326 -14.89 0.39 14.24
N ALA A 327 -13.62 0.78 14.31
CA ALA A 327 -13.16 2.06 13.79
C ALA A 327 -12.03 1.92 12.76
N SER A 328 -12.01 2.83 11.79
CA SER A 328 -10.94 3.01 10.80
C SER A 328 -10.55 4.49 10.72
N GLY A 329 -9.49 4.78 9.98
CA GLY A 329 -9.04 6.15 9.70
C GLY A 329 -7.79 6.56 10.46
N GLU A 330 -7.08 7.54 9.91
CA GLU A 330 -5.72 7.94 10.29
C GLU A 330 -5.59 8.34 11.77
N LEU A 331 -6.59 9.03 12.32
CA LEU A 331 -6.55 9.54 13.70
C LEU A 331 -7.08 8.56 14.74
N ALA A 332 -7.64 7.42 14.30
CA ALA A 332 -8.18 6.43 15.22
C ALA A 332 -7.15 5.93 16.25
N PRO A 333 -5.90 5.55 15.87
CA PRO A 333 -4.92 5.07 16.84
C PRO A 333 -4.57 6.06 17.95
N VAL A 334 -4.74 7.36 17.70
CA VAL A 334 -4.47 8.43 18.68
C VAL A 334 -5.67 8.66 19.61
N ILE A 335 -6.90 8.49 19.11
CA ILE A 335 -8.13 8.83 19.84
C ILE A 335 -8.68 7.63 20.62
N LEU A 336 -8.67 6.43 20.03
CA LEU A 336 -9.26 5.23 20.61
C LEU A 336 -8.73 4.85 22.00
N PRO A 337 -7.42 5.04 22.33
CA PRO A 337 -6.92 4.78 23.69
C PRO A 337 -7.57 5.62 24.79
N HIS A 338 -8.29 6.68 24.42
CA HIS A 338 -8.95 7.61 25.34
C HIS A 338 -10.47 7.43 25.39
N CYS A 339 -11.02 6.47 24.62
CA CYS A 339 -12.44 6.11 24.68
C CYS A 339 -12.70 5.15 25.84
N LEU A 340 -13.87 5.26 26.46
CA LEU A 340 -14.35 4.34 27.49
C LEU A 340 -14.86 3.04 26.88
N HIS A 341 -15.51 3.12 25.72
CA HIS A 341 -15.98 1.96 24.99
C HIS A 341 -14.83 1.22 24.32
N LYS A 342 -14.94 -0.12 24.31
CA LYS A 342 -14.05 -0.95 23.51
C LYS A 342 -14.39 -0.79 22.03
N ILE A 343 -13.45 -0.24 21.27
CA ILE A 343 -13.57 -0.04 19.82
C ILE A 343 -12.43 -0.79 19.12
N TYR A 344 -12.76 -1.69 18.19
CA TYR A 344 -11.77 -2.45 17.43
C TYR A 344 -11.22 -1.61 16.29
N TYR A 345 -9.91 -1.37 16.26
CA TYR A 345 -9.28 -0.66 15.15
C TYR A 345 -9.03 -1.59 13.95
N ARG A 346 -9.43 -1.13 12.77
CA ARG A 346 -9.23 -1.79 11.47
C ARG A 346 -8.78 -0.76 10.44
N GLU A 347 -7.47 -0.65 10.26
CA GLU A 347 -6.84 0.32 9.35
C GLU A 347 -7.35 0.22 7.91
N ASN A 348 -7.41 -1.01 7.37
CA ASN A 348 -7.69 -1.25 5.96
C ASN A 348 -9.14 -1.70 5.67
N LEU A 349 -10.08 -1.30 6.54
CA LEU A 349 -11.46 -1.82 6.54
C LEU A 349 -12.17 -1.70 5.18
N VAL A 350 -12.01 -0.56 4.50
CA VAL A 350 -12.63 -0.32 3.19
C VAL A 350 -12.04 -1.24 2.12
N LEU A 351 -10.72 -1.47 2.16
CA LEU A 351 -10.03 -2.36 1.22
C LEU A 351 -10.44 -3.82 1.45
N ASP A 352 -10.57 -4.25 2.71
CA ASP A 352 -11.09 -5.58 3.07
C ASP A 352 -12.51 -5.78 2.48
N GLY A 353 -13.35 -4.75 2.62
CA GLY A 353 -14.70 -4.72 2.09
C GLY A 353 -14.75 -4.82 0.57
N LEU A 354 -13.87 -4.09 -0.11
CA LEU A 354 -13.72 -4.15 -1.57
C LEU A 354 -13.28 -5.55 -2.03
N TYR A 355 -12.31 -6.15 -1.36
CA TYR A 355 -11.86 -7.50 -1.69
C TYR A 355 -13.00 -8.51 -1.58
N ARG A 356 -13.76 -8.49 -0.48
CA ARG A 356 -14.93 -9.37 -0.28
C ARG A 356 -16.02 -9.10 -1.32
N LEU A 357 -16.26 -7.84 -1.66
CA LEU A 357 -17.22 -7.47 -2.71
C LEU A 357 -16.77 -8.02 -4.08
N TYR A 358 -15.48 -7.94 -4.40
CA TYR A 358 -14.93 -8.54 -5.62
C TYR A 358 -15.15 -10.05 -5.67
N GLN A 359 -14.83 -10.77 -4.58
CA GLN A 359 -15.02 -12.22 -4.51
C GLN A 359 -16.48 -12.65 -4.74
N LYS A 360 -17.43 -11.85 -4.25
CA LYS A 360 -18.87 -12.13 -4.38
C LYS A 360 -19.42 -11.90 -5.80
N ASN A 361 -18.71 -11.15 -6.63
CA ASN A 361 -19.13 -10.79 -7.98
C ASN A 361 -18.30 -11.46 -9.08
N THR A 362 -17.32 -12.28 -8.69
CA THR A 362 -16.48 -13.07 -9.60
C THR A 362 -16.63 -14.58 -9.41
N LYS A 363 -17.18 -15.02 -8.28
CA LYS A 363 -17.80 -16.34 -8.11
C LYS A 363 -19.22 -16.31 -8.67
#